data_AF-A0A136KTQ6-F1
#
_entry.id   AF-A0A136KTQ6-F1
#
_cell.length_a   1.000
_cell.length_b   1.000
_cell.length_c   1.000
_cell.angle_alpha   90.00
_cell.angle_beta   90.00
_cell.angle_gamma   90.00
#
_symmetry.space_group_name_H-M   'P 1'
#
loop_
_entity.id
_entity.type
_entity.pdbx_description
1 polymer ?
#
loop_
_entity_poly.entity_id
_entity_poly.type
_entity_poly.pdbx_seq_one_letter_code
_entity_poly.pdbx_strand_id
1 'polypeptide(L)'
;MQESQETIARLSNELESLERERDSLESEINKRWGSIVSEFDEVAIKPKKTDVYVNIFGVAWMPYYIVQAGGESFELPAFGAE
;
A
#
# COMPACT_ATOMS: atom_id res chain seq x y z
N MET A 1 -0.51 53.03 33.69
CA MET A 1 0.77 52.35 33.39
C MET A 1 0.85 50.95 34.00
N GLN A 2 0.35 50.72 35.22
CA GLN A 2 0.31 49.38 35.85
C GLN A 2 -0.51 48.34 35.06
N GLU A 3 -1.68 48.70 34.53
CA GLU A 3 -2.54 47.78 33.76
C GLU A 3 -1.84 47.18 32.53
N SER A 4 -0.91 47.93 31.91
CA SER A 4 -0.15 47.45 30.77
C SER A 4 0.90 46.41 31.19
N GLN A 5 1.51 46.56 32.37
CA GLN A 5 2.50 45.60 32.87
C GLN A 5 1.85 44.29 33.33
N GLU A 6 0.70 44.34 33.98
CA GLU A 6 -0.07 43.14 34.35
C GLU A 6 -0.56 42.38 33.11
N THR A 7 -0.98 43.09 32.08
CA THR A 7 -1.39 42.47 30.81
C THR A 7 -0.22 41.77 30.12
N ILE A 8 0.96 42.40 30.09
CA ILE A 8 2.17 41.80 29.52
C ILE A 8 2.57 40.56 30.33
N ALA A 9 2.55 40.63 31.66
CA ALA A 9 2.89 39.49 32.51
C ALA A 9 1.94 38.30 32.32
N ARG A 10 0.63 38.56 32.16
CA ARG A 10 -0.35 37.51 31.86
C ARG A 10 -0.08 36.85 30.51
N LEU A 11 0.14 37.65 29.46
CA LEU A 11 0.39 37.15 28.12
C LEU A 11 1.71 36.35 28.04
N SER A 12 2.75 36.77 28.77
CA SER A 12 4.01 36.02 28.85
C SER A 12 3.82 34.65 29.51
N ASN A 13 3.02 34.56 30.59
CA ASN A 13 2.72 33.29 31.24
C ASN A 13 1.87 32.37 30.33
N GLU A 14 0.93 32.94 29.58
CA GLU A 14 0.14 32.19 28.60
C GLU A 14 1.03 31.63 27.48
N LEU A 15 1.97 32.43 26.96
CA LEU A 15 2.98 31.99 25.99
C LEU A 15 3.84 30.85 26.52
N GLU A 16 4.37 30.97 27.74
CA GLU A 16 5.21 29.94 28.34
C GLU A 16 4.43 28.64 28.57
N SER A 17 3.15 28.73 28.94
CA SER A 17 2.28 27.56 29.09
C SER A 17 2.04 26.83 27.76
N LEU A 18 1.83 27.59 26.68
CA LEU A 18 1.63 27.06 25.33
C LEU A 18 2.91 26.44 24.76
N GLU A 19 4.08 27.02 25.03
CA GLU A 19 5.38 26.45 24.65
C GLU A 19 5.62 25.10 25.35
N ARG A 20 5.35 25.01 26.66
CA ARG A 20 5.47 23.74 27.38
C ARG A 20 4.50 22.68 26.87
N GLU A 21 3.27 23.07 26.53
CA GLU A 21 2.28 22.15 25.97
C GLU A 21 2.74 21.62 24.60
N ARG A 22 3.23 22.51 23.74
CA ARG A 22 3.84 22.18 22.45
C ARG A 22 4.99 21.18 22.59
N ASP A 23 5.95 21.45 23.47
CA ASP A 23 7.10 20.57 23.69
C ASP A 23 6.68 19.20 24.23
N SER A 24 5.67 19.17 25.09
CA SER A 24 5.13 17.91 25.64
C SER A 24 4.46 17.05 24.56
N LEU A 25 3.70 17.67 23.65
CA LEU A 25 3.04 17.01 22.53
C LEU A 25 4.07 16.50 21.51
N GLU A 26 5.10 17.28 21.20
CA GLU A 26 6.19 16.85 20.32
C GLU A 26 6.95 15.66 20.91
N SER A 27 7.22 15.67 22.22
CA SER A 27 7.84 14.56 22.94
C SER A 27 6.96 13.29 22.94
N GLU A 28 5.65 13.44 23.13
CA GLU A 28 4.70 12.33 23.08
C GLU A 28 4.61 11.70 21.69
N ILE A 29 4.53 12.53 20.65
CA ILE A 29 4.50 12.10 19.25
C ILE A 29 5.80 11.36 18.91
N ASN A 30 6.96 11.92 19.24
CA ASN A 30 8.26 11.30 18.97
C ASN A 30 8.41 9.96 19.70
N LYS A 31 7.95 9.84 20.96
CA LYS A 31 7.95 8.58 21.69
C LYS A 31 7.04 7.54 21.04
N ARG A 32 5.83 7.93 20.62
CA ARG A 32 4.88 7.04 19.93
C ARG A 32 5.45 6.51 18.62
N TRP A 33 6.00 7.39 17.77
CA TRP A 33 6.58 6.98 16.48
C TRP A 33 7.87 6.17 16.64
N GLY A 34 8.72 6.49 17.62
CA GLY A 34 9.93 5.71 17.91
C GLY A 34 9.63 4.26 18.31
N SER A 35 8.53 4.04 19.05
CA SER A 35 8.08 2.70 19.43
C SER A 35 7.53 1.91 18.24
N ILE A 36 6.74 2.56 17.38
CA ILE A 36 6.08 1.89 16.23
C ILE A 36 7.11 1.49 15.16
N VAL A 37 8.15 2.30 14.94
CA VAL A 37 9.20 1.98 13.95
C VAL A 37 10.07 0.80 14.38
N SER A 38 10.13 0.49 15.67
CA SER A 38 10.91 -0.63 16.21
C SER A 38 10.16 -1.97 16.11
N GLU A 39 8.86 -1.95 15.81
CA GLU A 39 7.98 -3.13 15.74
C GLU A 39 7.64 -3.57 14.31
N PHE A 40 8.41 -3.14 13.30
CA PHE A 40 8.31 -3.76 11.97
C PHE A 40 9.04 -5.10 11.98
N ASP A 41 8.35 -6.14 12.46
CA ASP A 41 8.75 -7.52 12.23
C ASP A 41 8.53 -7.84 10.74
N GLU A 42 9.63 -7.98 10.00
CA GLU A 42 9.61 -8.42 8.62
C GLU A 42 9.22 -9.90 8.59
N VAL A 43 7.92 -10.17 8.60
CA VAL A 43 7.40 -11.53 8.43
C VAL A 43 7.69 -11.94 7.01
N ALA A 44 8.84 -12.58 6.81
CA ALA A 44 9.21 -13.21 5.56
C ALA A 44 8.25 -14.38 5.30
N ILE A 45 7.11 -14.10 4.67
CA ILE A 45 6.23 -15.14 4.13
C ILE A 45 7.00 -15.77 2.96
N LYS A 46 7.78 -16.81 3.27
CA LYS A 46 8.33 -17.68 2.25
C LYS A 46 7.13 -18.32 1.54
N PRO A 47 6.93 -18.11 0.22
CA PRO A 47 5.86 -18.77 -0.49
C PRO A 47 6.06 -20.28 -0.33
N LYS A 48 5.21 -20.93 0.48
CA LYS A 48 5.27 -22.38 0.65
C LYS A 48 4.73 -22.97 -0.64
N LYS A 49 5.46 -23.94 -1.19
CA LYS A 49 5.11 -24.69 -2.41
C LYS A 49 3.70 -25.32 -2.35
N THR A 50 3.12 -25.41 -1.15
CA THR A 50 1.77 -25.88 -0.85
C THR A 50 0.64 -24.89 -1.16
N ASP A 51 0.93 -23.60 -1.39
CA ASP A 51 -0.09 -22.57 -1.67
C ASP A 51 -0.38 -22.38 -3.18
N VAL A 52 0.23 -23.18 -4.05
CA VAL A 52 -0.08 -23.19 -5.50
C VAL A 52 -1.15 -24.25 -5.75
N TYR A 53 -2.41 -23.91 -5.52
CA TYR A 53 -3.54 -24.70 -5.99
C TYR A 53 -3.89 -24.29 -7.41
N VAL A 54 -3.62 -25.16 -8.38
CA VAL A 54 -4.20 -25.05 -9.72
C VAL A 54 -5.68 -25.44 -9.58
N ASN A 55 -6.54 -24.44 -9.37
CA ASN A 55 -7.95 -24.66 -9.04
C ASN A 55 -8.79 -25.15 -10.24
N ILE A 56 -8.24 -25.07 -11.46
CA ILE A 56 -8.93 -25.42 -12.71
C ILE A 56 -7.94 -26.10 -13.64
N PHE A 57 -8.24 -27.33 -14.04
CA PHE A 57 -7.63 -27.99 -15.19
C PHE A 57 -8.74 -28.19 -16.24
N GLY A 58 -8.45 -27.86 -17.50
CA GLY A 58 -9.39 -27.99 -18.59
C GLY A 58 -8.66 -28.38 -19.86
N VAL A 59 -9.21 -29.35 -20.60
CA VAL A 59 -8.72 -29.70 -21.93
C VAL A 59 -9.46 -28.79 -22.91
N ALA A 60 -8.74 -27.83 -23.50
CA ALA A 60 -9.28 -26.99 -24.56
C ALA A 60 -9.13 -27.70 -25.91
N TRP A 61 -10.22 -27.77 -26.67
CA TRP A 61 -10.20 -28.24 -28.05
C TRP A 61 -10.13 -27.02 -28.97
N MET A 62 -9.04 -26.91 -29.73
CA MET A 62 -8.86 -25.89 -30.78
C MET A 62 -8.80 -26.61 -32.14
N PRO A 63 -9.95 -26.75 -32.83
CA PRO A 63 -9.97 -27.40 -34.13
C PRO A 63 -9.40 -26.50 -35.22
N TYR A 64 -8.79 -27.11 -36.23
CA TYR A 64 -8.32 -26.47 -37.45
C TYR A 64 -8.86 -27.22 -38.68
N TYR A 65 -9.30 -26.48 -39.70
CA TYR A 65 -9.60 -27.02 -41.02
C TYR A 65 -8.36 -26.98 -41.90
N ILE A 66 -8.14 -28.03 -42.68
CA ILE A 66 -7.13 -28.03 -43.74
C ILE A 66 -7.83 -27.65 -45.04
N VAL A 67 -7.39 -26.54 -45.64
CA VAL A 67 -7.97 -26.01 -46.88
C VAL A 67 -6.87 -25.98 -47.94
N GLN A 68 -7.21 -26.40 -49.16
CA GLN A 68 -6.31 -26.32 -50.31
C GLN A 68 -6.78 -25.22 -51.26
N ALA A 69 -5.96 -24.18 -51.47
CA ALA A 69 -6.20 -23.15 -52.47
C ALA A 69 -4.91 -22.88 -53.24
N GLY A 70 -5.00 -22.77 -54.57
CA GLY A 70 -3.85 -22.42 -55.41
C GLY A 70 -2.71 -23.46 -55.42
N GLY A 71 -2.97 -24.70 -55.00
CA GLY A 71 -1.94 -25.75 -54.89
C GLY A 71 -1.21 -25.77 -53.53
N GLU A 72 -1.49 -24.80 -52.66
CA GLU A 72 -0.96 -24.74 -51.30
C GLU A 72 -2.03 -25.14 -50.28
N SER A 73 -1.61 -25.88 -49.24
CA SER A 73 -2.46 -26.26 -48.12
C SER A 73 -2.23 -25.31 -46.94
N PHE A 74 -3.30 -24.75 -46.38
CA PHE A 74 -3.24 -23.89 -45.21
C PHE A 74 -4.24 -24.33 -44.12
N GLU A 75 -3.88 -24.08 -42.87
CA GLU A 75 -4.68 -24.39 -41.71
C GLU A 75 -5.51 -23.16 -41.31
N LEU A 76 -6.82 -23.33 -41.19
CA LEU A 76 -7.74 -22.30 -40.71
C LEU A 76 -8.30 -22.66 -39.34
N PRO A 77 -8.28 -21.75 -38.35
CA PRO A 77 -8.99 -21.94 -37.09
C PRO A 77 -10.48 -22.25 -37.33
N ALA A 78 -10.94 -23.37 -36.78
CA ALA A 78 -12.35 -23.78 -36.84
C ALA A 78 -13.14 -23.34 -35.58
N PHE A 79 -12.46 -22.76 -34.60
CA PHE A 79 -13.08 -21.96 -33.55
C PHE A 79 -13.25 -20.54 -34.11
N GLY A 80 -14.45 -19.96 -34.00
CA GLY A 80 -14.77 -18.66 -34.58
C GLY A 80 -13.78 -17.58 -34.14
N ALA A 81 -13.41 -16.69 -35.06
CA ALA A 81 -12.66 -15.49 -34.71
C ALA A 81 -13.55 -14.59 -33.85
N GLU A 82 -13.12 -14.27 -32.63
CA GLU A 82 -13.59 -13.06 -31.95
C GLU A 82 -13.05 -11.82 -32.68
#